data_AF-A0A2J6PEF0-F1
#
_entry.id   AF-A0A2J6PEF0-F1
#
_cell.length_a   1.000
_cell.length_b   1.000
_cell.length_c   1.000
_cell.angle_alpha   90.00
_cell.angle_beta   90.00
_cell.angle_gamma   90.00
#
_symmetry.space_group_name_H-M   'P 1'
#
loop_
_entity.id
_entity.type
_entity.pdbx_description
1 polymer ?
#
loop_
_entity_poly.entity_id
_entity_poly.type
_entity_poly.pdbx_seq_one_letter_code
_entity_poly.pdbx_strand_id
1 'polypeptide(L)'
;MRLWLQFQDRPVDLAEVFEEFRAVYQSRNISHMELVFNMSAILRSLRLFEKDPHVTAITLQKVVRALQYRGVSVASDEPICLVNLFDMDAKILNEQDGSPMSRFWRALCGIRLVPRTILFFKGPKLEDDGFRWAPATLLGAGHLLPDYQSRRS
;
A
#
# COMPACT_ATOMS: atom_id res chain seq x y z
N MET A 1 13.27 -5.83 13.37
CA MET A 1 14.21 -4.82 12.83
C MET A 1 14.05 -3.53 13.62
N ARG A 2 15.13 -2.87 14.07
CA ARG A 2 15.02 -1.55 14.73
C ARG A 2 15.08 -0.44 13.66
N LEU A 3 14.10 0.46 13.67
CA LEU A 3 14.00 1.57 12.72
C LEU A 3 14.18 2.88 13.48
N TRP A 4 15.20 3.64 13.13
CA TRP A 4 15.55 4.89 13.79
C TRP A 4 15.18 6.08 12.91
N LEU A 5 14.56 7.10 13.49
CA LEU A 5 14.31 8.38 12.85
C LEU A 5 15.30 9.42 13.37
N GLN A 6 16.05 10.06 12.47
CA GLN A 6 17.00 11.10 12.84
C GLN A 6 16.29 12.45 12.94
N PHE A 7 16.23 13.02 14.14
CA PHE A 7 15.85 14.41 14.38
C PHE A 7 17.10 15.27 14.62
N GLN A 8 16.95 16.60 14.66
CA GLN A 8 18.07 17.53 14.89
C GLN A 8 18.72 17.32 16.26
N ASP A 9 17.93 16.92 17.26
CA ASP A 9 18.34 16.73 18.64
C ASP A 9 18.83 15.30 18.91
N ARG A 10 18.09 14.27 18.49
CA ARG A 10 18.50 12.88 18.69
C ARG A 10 17.93 11.91 17.65
N PRO A 11 18.60 10.77 17.41
CA PRO A 11 17.95 9.61 16.81
C PRO A 11 16.92 9.05 17.79
N VAL A 12 15.72 8.77 17.29
CA VAL A 12 14.60 8.20 18.06
C VAL A 12 14.26 6.83 17.50
N ASP A 13 14.18 5.81 18.36
CA ASP A 13 13.69 4.49 17.94
C ASP A 13 12.18 4.58 17.73
N LEU A 14 11.73 4.16 16.55
CA LEU A 14 10.32 4.15 16.21
C LEU A 14 9.48 3.25 17.12
N ALA A 15 10.10 2.25 17.76
CA ALA A 15 9.44 1.42 18.76
C ALA A 15 9.16 2.18 20.06
N GLU A 16 10.05 3.09 20.49
CA GLU A 16 9.86 3.95 21.67
C GLU A 16 8.66 4.88 21.47
N VAL A 17 8.60 5.50 20.30
CA VAL A 17 7.45 6.32 19.87
C VAL A 17 6.15 5.51 19.95
N PHE A 18 6.15 4.26 19.51
CA PHE A 18 4.93 3.44 19.49
C PHE A 18 4.36 3.15 20.89
N GLU A 19 5.21 2.90 21.89
CA GLU A 19 4.74 2.67 23.25
C GLU A 19 4.13 3.94 23.87
N GLU A 20 4.70 5.10 23.59
CA GLU A 20 4.12 6.39 23.98
C GLU A 20 2.78 6.65 23.27
N PHE A 21 2.69 6.35 21.97
CA PHE A 21 1.46 6.47 21.18
C PHE A 21 0.35 5.53 21.70
N ARG A 22 0.70 4.31 22.16
CA ARG A 22 -0.26 3.37 22.75
C ARG A 22 -0.86 3.93 24.05
N ALA A 23 -0.06 4.58 24.89
CA ALA A 23 -0.54 5.22 26.11
C ALA A 23 -1.51 6.39 25.79
N VAL A 24 -1.21 7.19 24.76
CA VAL A 24 -2.11 8.26 24.28
C VAL A 24 -3.42 7.70 23.74
N TYR A 25 -3.39 6.60 22.98
CA TYR A 25 -4.60 5.92 22.49
C TYR A 25 -5.51 5.46 23.64
N GLN A 26 -4.92 4.97 24.73
CA GLN A 26 -5.67 4.53 25.92
C GLN A 26 -6.31 5.70 26.69
N SER A 27 -5.78 6.93 26.55
CA SER A 27 -6.29 8.12 27.24
C SER A 27 -7.66 8.61 26.75
N ARG A 28 -8.21 8.05 25.66
CA ARG A 28 -9.52 8.41 25.05
C ARG A 28 -9.69 9.88 24.66
N ASN A 29 -8.61 10.66 24.60
CA ASN A 29 -8.67 12.03 24.14
C ASN A 29 -8.86 12.08 22.61
N ILE A 30 -10.06 12.47 22.18
CA ILE A 30 -10.51 12.44 20.77
C ILE A 30 -9.60 13.26 19.85
N SER A 31 -9.05 14.37 20.34
CA SER A 31 -8.19 15.27 19.56
C SER A 31 -6.89 14.62 19.09
N HIS A 32 -6.40 13.60 19.81
CA HIS A 32 -5.18 12.88 19.45
C HIS A 32 -5.45 11.61 18.64
N MET A 33 -6.69 11.14 18.61
CA MET A 33 -7.05 9.86 17.98
C MET A 33 -6.83 9.86 16.46
N GLU A 34 -7.13 10.96 15.77
CA GLU A 34 -6.89 11.07 14.32
C GLU A 34 -5.41 11.02 13.97
N LEU A 35 -4.58 11.74 14.73
CA LEU A 35 -3.14 11.76 14.52
C LEU A 35 -2.53 10.39 14.83
N VAL A 36 -2.91 9.79 15.96
CA VAL A 36 -2.50 8.42 16.34
C VAL A 36 -2.90 7.40 15.28
N PHE A 37 -4.12 7.51 14.75
CA PHE A 37 -4.62 6.61 13.71
C PHE A 37 -3.82 6.73 12.41
N ASN A 38 -3.59 7.95 11.93
CA ASN A 38 -2.83 8.21 10.72
C ASN A 38 -1.37 7.75 10.86
N MET A 39 -0.72 8.09 11.98
CA MET A 39 0.64 7.64 12.29
C MET A 39 0.72 6.12 12.34
N SER A 40 -0.19 5.45 13.06
CA SER A 40 -0.23 3.99 13.15
C SER A 40 -0.35 3.32 11.77
N ALA A 41 -1.14 3.91 10.88
CA ALA A 41 -1.35 3.35 9.56
C ALA A 41 -0.15 3.56 8.60
N ILE A 42 0.55 4.70 8.70
CA ILE A 42 1.82 4.94 7.98
C ILE A 42 2.91 4.01 8.50
N LEU A 43 3.03 3.87 9.83
CA LEU A 43 4.00 2.95 10.43
C LEU A 43 3.76 1.50 9.99
N ARG A 44 2.49 1.07 9.98
CA ARG A 44 2.12 -0.27 9.49
C ARG A 44 2.43 -0.42 8.01
N SER A 45 2.29 0.63 7.19
CA SER A 45 2.66 0.56 5.76
C SER A 45 4.17 0.46 5.55
N LEU A 46 4.98 1.10 6.41
CA LEU A 46 6.43 0.98 6.39
C LEU A 46 6.92 -0.41 6.83
N ARG A 47 6.20 -1.06 7.75
CA ARG A 47 6.52 -2.42 8.25
C ARG A 47 5.92 -3.55 7.41
N LEU A 48 5.31 -3.28 6.26
CA LEU A 48 4.74 -4.33 5.38
C LEU A 48 5.76 -5.38 4.92
N PHE A 49 7.05 -5.06 5.01
CA PHE A 49 8.16 -5.91 4.59
C PHE A 49 8.89 -6.59 5.75
N GLU A 50 8.46 -6.33 6.99
CA GLU A 50 8.97 -7.08 8.13
C GLU A 50 8.32 -8.48 8.08
N LYS A 51 9.14 -9.53 8.03
CA LYS A 51 8.72 -10.94 8.11
C LYS A 51 8.19 -11.25 9.51
N ASP A 52 7.13 -10.58 9.92
CA ASP A 52 6.42 -10.87 11.16
C ASP A 52 5.32 -11.88 10.84
N PRO A 53 5.34 -13.10 11.41
CA PRO A 53 4.32 -14.12 11.21
C PRO A 53 2.92 -13.68 11.69
N HIS A 54 2.81 -12.59 12.45
CA HIS A 54 1.54 -11.98 12.86
C HIS A 54 1.05 -10.87 11.92
N VAL A 55 1.84 -10.45 10.93
CA VAL A 55 1.41 -9.50 9.91
C VAL A 55 0.53 -10.22 8.90
N THR A 56 -0.75 -9.85 8.90
CA THR A 56 -1.75 -10.24 7.90
C THR A 56 -1.19 -10.13 6.48
N ALA A 57 -1.54 -11.08 5.61
CA ALA A 57 -1.18 -11.12 4.19
C ALA A 57 -1.15 -9.72 3.55
N ILE A 58 -0.15 -9.48 2.68
CA ILE A 58 -0.07 -8.26 1.88
C ILE A 58 -1.36 -8.12 1.08
N THR A 59 -1.99 -6.95 1.18
CA THR A 59 -3.22 -6.62 0.45
C THR A 59 -2.95 -5.46 -0.49
N LEU A 60 -3.71 -5.37 -1.58
CA LEU A 60 -3.62 -4.24 -2.50
C LEU A 60 -3.78 -2.90 -1.81
N GLN A 61 -4.70 -2.78 -0.86
CA GLN A 61 -4.89 -1.53 -0.12
C GLN A 61 -3.64 -1.12 0.68
N LYS A 62 -2.97 -2.08 1.31
CA LYS A 62 -1.71 -1.84 2.03
C LYS A 62 -0.62 -1.36 1.07
N VAL A 63 -0.49 -2.01 -0.09
CA VAL A 63 0.47 -1.63 -1.13
C VAL A 63 0.19 -0.24 -1.68
N VAL A 64 -1.06 0.06 -2.08
CA VAL A 64 -1.43 1.39 -2.58
C VAL A 64 -1.14 2.49 -1.56
N ARG A 65 -1.42 2.25 -0.28
CA ARG A 65 -1.09 3.21 0.78
C ARG A 65 0.42 3.37 0.98
N ALA A 66 1.19 2.29 0.88
CA ALA A 66 2.65 2.35 0.93
C ALA A 66 3.26 3.08 -0.27
N LEU A 67 2.61 3.02 -1.44
CA LEU A 67 3.01 3.69 -2.67
C LEU A 67 2.48 5.12 -2.80
N GLN A 68 1.62 5.58 -1.89
CA GLN A 68 0.98 6.90 -1.96
C GLN A 68 1.96 8.07 -2.04
N TYR A 69 3.14 7.93 -1.43
CA TYR A 69 4.19 8.95 -1.41
C TYR A 69 5.48 8.48 -2.09
N ARG A 70 5.41 7.40 -2.89
CA ARG A 70 6.55 6.84 -3.62
C ARG A 70 6.39 7.14 -5.11
N GLY A 71 7.51 7.36 -5.77
CA GLY A 71 7.62 7.40 -7.22
C GLY A 71 8.63 6.34 -7.69
N VAL A 72 8.64 6.11 -9.01
CA VAL A 72 9.67 5.34 -9.69
C VAL A 72 10.44 6.30 -10.60
N SER A 73 11.76 6.12 -10.69
CA SER A 73 12.57 6.89 -11.64
C SER A 73 12.27 6.50 -13.09
N VAL A 74 11.76 5.28 -13.30
CA VAL A 74 11.39 4.74 -14.61
C VAL A 74 9.99 4.14 -14.52
N ALA A 75 9.03 4.68 -15.29
CA ALA A 75 7.62 4.26 -15.22
C ALA A 75 7.40 2.76 -15.54
N SER A 76 8.23 2.18 -16.42
CA SER A 76 8.15 0.76 -16.78
C SER A 76 8.53 -0.19 -15.65
N ASP A 77 9.19 0.30 -14.59
CA ASP A 77 9.61 -0.52 -13.46
C ASP A 77 8.48 -0.74 -12.46
N GLU A 78 7.39 0.03 -12.53
CA GLU A 78 6.29 -0.09 -11.59
C GLU A 78 5.71 -1.52 -11.51
N PRO A 79 5.34 -2.18 -12.63
CA PRO A 79 4.91 -3.58 -12.60
C PRO A 79 5.95 -4.53 -11.97
N ILE A 80 7.24 -4.31 -12.23
CA ILE A 80 8.35 -5.12 -11.69
C ILE A 80 8.44 -4.95 -10.17
N CYS A 81 8.31 -3.72 -9.68
CA CYS A 81 8.23 -3.47 -8.25
C CYS A 81 7.00 -4.16 -7.65
N LEU A 82 5.83 -4.01 -8.28
CA LEU A 82 4.58 -4.59 -7.78
C LEU A 82 4.63 -6.12 -7.67
N VAL A 83 5.13 -6.84 -8.68
CA VAL A 83 5.23 -8.31 -8.59
C VAL A 83 6.13 -8.76 -7.43
N ASN A 84 7.24 -8.05 -7.20
CA ASN A 84 8.11 -8.32 -6.05
C ASN A 84 7.41 -8.02 -4.71
N LEU A 85 6.63 -6.93 -4.64
CA LEU A 85 5.88 -6.56 -3.43
C LEU A 85 4.82 -7.61 -3.05
N PHE A 86 4.27 -8.33 -4.03
CA PHE A 86 3.29 -9.39 -3.83
C PHE A 86 3.90 -10.81 -3.84
N ASP A 87 5.23 -10.93 -3.86
CA ASP A 87 5.95 -12.21 -3.91
C ASP A 87 5.53 -13.10 -5.10
N MET A 88 5.31 -12.47 -6.27
CA MET A 88 4.98 -13.14 -7.54
C MET A 88 6.23 -13.30 -8.41
N ASP A 89 6.29 -14.36 -9.23
CA ASP A 89 7.38 -14.56 -10.19
C ASP A 89 7.35 -13.46 -11.27
N ALA A 90 8.43 -12.69 -11.40
CA ALA A 90 8.55 -11.62 -12.38
C ALA A 90 8.41 -12.09 -13.84
N LYS A 91 8.58 -13.39 -14.13
CA LYS A 91 8.37 -13.95 -15.47
C LYS A 91 6.97 -13.72 -16.03
N ILE A 92 5.95 -13.52 -15.18
CA ILE A 92 4.58 -13.19 -15.63
C ILE A 92 4.55 -11.89 -16.46
N LEU A 93 5.52 -11.00 -16.26
CA LEU A 93 5.61 -9.74 -16.98
C LEU A 93 6.20 -9.90 -18.38
N ASN A 94 6.73 -11.09 -18.74
CA ASN A 94 7.38 -11.36 -20.02
C ASN A 94 6.49 -12.14 -21.02
N GLU A 95 5.22 -12.38 -20.70
CA GLU A 95 4.26 -13.02 -21.62
C GLU A 95 4.11 -12.24 -22.95
N GLN A 96 3.43 -12.76 -23.96
CA GLN A 96 3.25 -12.02 -25.23
C GLN A 96 2.03 -11.07 -25.16
N ASP A 97 1.07 -11.34 -24.28
CA ASP A 97 -0.25 -10.70 -24.32
C ASP A 97 -0.40 -9.54 -23.34
N GLY A 98 -0.83 -8.39 -23.86
CA GLY A 98 -1.14 -7.18 -23.09
C GLY A 98 0.09 -6.44 -22.53
N SER A 99 -0.14 -5.29 -21.91
CA SER A 99 0.89 -4.53 -21.20
C SER A 99 1.41 -5.23 -19.93
N PRO A 100 2.62 -4.94 -19.45
CA PRO A 100 3.13 -5.48 -18.18
C PRO A 100 2.20 -5.22 -16.98
N MET A 101 1.53 -4.07 -16.96
CA MET A 101 0.56 -3.74 -15.91
C MET A 101 -0.72 -4.59 -16.02
N SER A 102 -1.24 -4.87 -17.23
CA SER A 102 -2.40 -5.76 -17.38
C SER A 102 -2.07 -7.21 -16.97
N ARG A 103 -0.84 -7.67 -17.21
CA ARG A 103 -0.34 -8.97 -16.72
C ARG A 103 -0.25 -9.04 -15.19
N PHE A 104 0.23 -7.96 -14.55
CA PHE A 104 0.19 -7.85 -13.09
C PHE A 104 -1.25 -7.99 -12.56
N TRP A 105 -2.21 -7.26 -13.14
CA TRP A 105 -3.62 -7.37 -12.74
C TRP A 105 -4.20 -8.77 -12.98
N ARG A 106 -3.84 -9.42 -14.09
CA ARG A 106 -4.23 -10.81 -14.39
C ARG A 106 -3.75 -11.77 -13.30
N ALA A 107 -2.48 -11.68 -12.91
CA ALA A 107 -1.92 -12.51 -11.85
C ALA A 107 -2.58 -12.23 -10.48
N LEU A 108 -2.81 -10.95 -10.16
CA LEU A 108 -3.47 -10.54 -8.92
C LEU A 108 -4.92 -11.07 -8.85
N CYS A 109 -5.64 -11.11 -9.97
CA CYS A 109 -6.94 -11.76 -10.10
C CYS A 109 -6.84 -13.27 -9.83
N GLY A 110 -5.82 -13.94 -10.39
CA GLY A 110 -5.58 -15.38 -10.22
C GLY A 110 -5.42 -15.80 -8.77
N ILE A 111 -4.78 -14.96 -7.95
CA ILE A 111 -4.59 -15.20 -6.51
C ILE A 111 -5.68 -14.54 -5.63
N ARG A 112 -6.74 -14.00 -6.22
CA ARG A 112 -7.91 -13.40 -5.53
C ARG A 112 -7.57 -12.27 -4.55
N LEU A 113 -6.54 -11.46 -4.85
CA LEU A 113 -6.13 -10.32 -4.03
C LEU A 113 -6.65 -8.97 -4.52
N VAL A 114 -7.54 -8.96 -5.53
CA VAL A 114 -8.18 -7.75 -6.03
C VAL A 114 -9.40 -7.38 -5.17
N PRO A 115 -9.37 -6.26 -4.41
CA PRO A 115 -10.49 -5.84 -3.58
C PRO A 115 -11.58 -5.20 -4.44
N ARG A 116 -12.86 -5.39 -4.06
CA ARG A 116 -14.02 -4.77 -4.74
C ARG A 116 -13.93 -3.24 -4.81
N THR A 117 -13.23 -2.60 -3.87
CA THR A 117 -13.06 -1.15 -3.83
C THR A 117 -12.32 -0.60 -5.06
N ILE A 118 -11.57 -1.43 -5.77
CA ILE A 118 -10.84 -1.04 -6.98
C ILE A 118 -11.77 -0.55 -8.10
N LEU A 119 -13.01 -1.05 -8.15
CA LEU A 119 -14.00 -0.66 -9.16
C LEU A 119 -14.39 0.82 -9.06
N PHE A 120 -14.19 1.43 -7.88
CA PHE A 120 -14.47 2.84 -7.62
C PHE A 120 -13.23 3.73 -7.76
N PHE A 121 -12.12 3.20 -8.29
CA PHE A 121 -10.93 3.98 -8.57
C PHE A 121 -11.23 5.08 -9.61
N LYS A 122 -10.83 6.31 -9.28
CA LYS A 122 -11.13 7.52 -10.07
C LYS A 122 -9.97 8.01 -10.95
N GLY A 123 -8.83 7.31 -10.95
CA GLY A 123 -7.66 7.70 -11.74
C GLY A 123 -7.60 7.09 -13.14
N PRO A 124 -6.46 7.28 -13.83
CA PRO A 124 -6.19 6.68 -15.14
C PRO A 124 -6.31 5.16 -15.11
N LYS A 125 -7.06 4.59 -16.05
CA LYS A 125 -7.26 3.15 -16.19
C LYS A 125 -6.49 2.62 -17.38
N LEU A 126 -6.27 1.31 -17.42
CA LEU A 126 -5.68 0.66 -18.59
C LEU A 126 -6.62 0.74 -19.79
N GLU A 127 -6.04 0.79 -20.99
CA GLU A 127 -6.80 0.70 -22.24
C GLU A 127 -6.87 -0.74 -22.78
N ASP A 128 -6.04 -1.64 -22.22
CA ASP A 128 -6.04 -3.07 -22.54
C ASP A 128 -7.45 -3.70 -22.42
N ASP A 129 -7.86 -4.45 -23.44
CA ASP A 129 -9.14 -5.14 -23.45
C ASP A 129 -9.28 -6.11 -22.27
N GLY A 130 -10.43 -6.06 -21.60
CA GLY A 130 -10.68 -6.83 -20.36
C GLY A 130 -10.10 -6.22 -19.07
N PHE A 131 -9.27 -5.17 -19.17
CA PHE A 131 -8.64 -4.52 -18.02
C PHE A 131 -8.98 -3.02 -17.88
N ARG A 132 -9.94 -2.50 -18.66
CA ARG A 132 -10.37 -1.08 -18.58
C ARG A 132 -11.02 -0.65 -17.27
N TRP A 133 -11.21 -1.58 -16.34
CA TRP A 133 -11.62 -1.29 -14.96
C TRP A 133 -10.42 -1.05 -14.04
N ALA A 134 -9.23 -1.52 -14.41
CA ALA A 134 -8.05 -1.57 -13.56
C ALA A 134 -7.20 -0.29 -13.70
N PRO A 135 -6.62 0.21 -12.59
CA PRO A 135 -5.67 1.32 -12.63
C PRO A 135 -4.49 1.09 -13.57
N ALA A 136 -4.12 2.11 -14.33
CA ALA A 136 -2.89 2.12 -15.13
C ALA A 136 -1.63 2.30 -14.26
N THR A 137 -1.77 2.90 -13.09
CA THR A 137 -0.71 3.08 -12.09
C THR A 137 -1.31 3.08 -10.67
N LEU A 138 -0.55 2.56 -9.72
CA LEU A 138 -0.82 2.55 -8.28
C LEU A 138 0.07 3.54 -7.51
N LEU A 139 1.04 4.18 -8.18
CA LEU A 139 1.86 5.24 -7.60
C LEU A 139 1.00 6.48 -7.35
N GLY A 140 1.07 7.04 -6.14
CA GLY A 140 0.24 8.17 -5.76
C GLY A 140 -1.27 7.88 -5.67
N ALA A 141 -1.71 6.64 -5.92
CA ALA A 141 -3.12 6.28 -6.04
C ALA A 141 -3.91 6.23 -4.72
N GLY A 142 -3.26 6.44 -3.58
CA GLY A 142 -3.88 6.36 -2.26
C GLY A 142 -5.14 7.22 -2.11
N HIS A 143 -5.11 8.44 -2.64
CA HIS A 143 -6.24 9.38 -2.58
C HIS A 143 -7.33 9.14 -3.65
N LEU A 144 -7.08 8.22 -4.60
CA LEU A 144 -7.97 7.92 -5.72
C LEU A 144 -8.85 6.70 -5.46
N LEU A 145 -8.57 5.96 -4.39
CA LEU A 145 -9.46 4.92 -3.86
C LEU A 145 -10.39 5.53 -2.81
N PRO A 146 -11.65 5.08 -2.73
CA PRO A 146 -12.52 5.49 -1.65
C PRO A 146 -11.97 5.00 -0.32
N ASP A 147 -11.96 5.88 0.69
CA ASP A 147 -11.71 5.48 2.07
C ASP A 147 -12.78 4.48 2.50
N TYR A 148 -12.35 3.26 2.81
CA TYR A 148 -13.21 2.18 3.30
C TYR A 148 -13.98 2.58 4.58
N GLN A 149 -13.50 3.61 5.30
CA GLN A 149 -14.10 4.08 6.55
C GLN A 149 -15.33 4.99 6.37
N SER A 150 -15.62 5.48 5.17
CA SER A 150 -16.76 6.38 4.93
C SER A 150 -18.14 5.71 4.87
N ARG A 151 -18.23 4.38 4.96
CA ARG A 151 -19.48 3.61 4.78
C ARG A 151 -19.97 2.85 6.02
N ARG A 152 -19.57 3.28 7.21
CA ARG A 152 -20.17 2.83 8.48
C ARG A 152 -20.81 4.03 9.19
N SER A 153 -21.89 4.54 8.62
CA SER A 153 -22.84 5.46 9.26
C SER A 153 -24.24 4.98 8.95
#